data_AF-A0A1G0THK5-F1
#
_entry.id   AF-A0A1G0THK5-F1
#
_cell.length_a   1.000
_cell.length_b   1.000
_cell.length_c   1.000
_cell.angle_alpha   90.00
_cell.angle_beta   90.00
_cell.angle_gamma   90.00
#
_symmetry.space_group_name_H-M   'P 1'
#
loop_
_entity.id
_entity.type
_entity.pdbx_description
1 polymer ?
#
loop_
_entity_poly.entity_id
_entity_poly.type
_entity_poly.pdbx_seq_one_letter_code
_entity_poly.pdbx_strand_id
1 'polypeptide(L)'
;MLVGDAAHQVNPLSGGGITSGMIGGSIAGRIAGEAIKMNKLEHIFAYDKVWHDRIGKKHEIYNNIKNGIYNFTDEKFNNIAHSFNKVPHNKRTLGKLFTTALINNPSLLIDVAKVFVI
;
A
#
# COMPACT_ATOMS: atom_id res chain seq x y z
N MET A 1 -1.31 -18.87 12.11
CA MET A 1 -1.43 -17.71 11.19
C MET A 1 -1.47 -16.45 12.05
N LEU A 2 -0.74 -15.40 11.68
CA LEU A 2 -0.82 -14.08 12.30
C LEU A 2 -1.65 -13.15 11.40
N VAL A 3 -2.33 -12.17 11.98
CA VAL A 3 -3.21 -11.20 11.27
C VAL A 3 -3.03 -9.79 11.83
N GLY A 4 -3.43 -8.78 11.04
CA GLY A 4 -3.40 -7.38 11.46
C GLY A 4 -1.99 -6.87 11.71
N ASP A 5 -1.84 -5.98 12.69
CA ASP A 5 -0.57 -5.36 13.05
C ASP A 5 0.48 -6.39 13.48
N ALA A 6 0.07 -7.46 14.17
CA ALA A 6 0.94 -8.57 14.55
C ALA A 6 1.55 -9.30 13.34
N ALA A 7 0.97 -9.15 12.15
CA ALA A 7 1.47 -9.69 10.89
C ALA A 7 1.98 -8.60 9.93
N HIS A 8 2.20 -7.37 10.42
CA HIS A 8 2.64 -6.22 9.62
C HIS A 8 1.73 -5.92 8.42
N GLN A 9 0.42 -6.12 8.59
CA GLN A 9 -0.56 -5.91 7.52
C GLN A 9 -1.00 -4.44 7.41
N VAL A 10 -0.25 -3.49 7.96
CA VAL A 10 -0.54 -2.06 7.84
C VAL A 10 -0.22 -1.60 6.42
N ASN A 11 -1.07 -0.76 5.84
CA ASN A 11 -0.80 -0.13 4.55
C ASN A 11 0.47 0.74 4.66
N PRO A 12 1.56 0.44 3.92
CA PRO A 12 2.85 1.10 4.13
C PRO A 12 2.85 2.60 3.82
N LEU A 13 1.97 3.06 2.93
CA LEU A 13 1.92 4.46 2.50
C LEU A 13 1.08 5.33 3.43
N SER A 14 -0.10 4.84 3.83
CA SER A 14 -1.05 5.62 4.65
C SER A 14 -0.94 5.36 6.15
N GLY A 15 -0.32 4.25 6.56
CA GLY A 15 -0.33 3.79 7.96
C GLY A 15 -1.65 3.18 8.41
N GLY A 16 -2.65 3.04 7.54
CA GLY A 16 -3.94 2.45 7.90
C GLY A 16 -3.88 0.91 8.02
N GLY A 17 -4.32 0.37 9.15
CA GLY A 17 -4.29 -1.08 9.44
C GLY A 17 -5.65 -1.78 9.61
N ILE A 18 -6.74 -1.03 9.85
CA ILE A 18 -8.05 -1.60 10.19
C ILE A 18 -8.57 -2.50 9.06
N THR A 19 -8.71 -1.95 7.85
CA THR A 19 -9.28 -2.68 6.71
C THR A 19 -8.42 -3.86 6.30
N SER A 20 -7.10 -3.68 6.22
CA SER A 20 -6.17 -4.74 5.83
C SER A 20 -6.07 -5.84 6.89
N GLY A 21 -6.14 -5.49 8.18
CA GLY A 21 -6.25 -6.44 9.28
C GLY A 21 -7.56 -7.23 9.27
N MET A 22 -8.70 -6.57 9.01
CA MET A 22 -9.98 -7.26 8.83
C MET A 22 -9.96 -8.23 7.65
N ILE A 23 -9.33 -7.84 6.54
CA ILE A 23 -9.13 -8.73 5.38
C ILE A 23 -8.27 -9.94 5.78
N GLY A 24 -7.16 -9.72 6.49
CA GLY A 24 -6.30 -10.79 7.02
C GLY A 24 -7.04 -11.75 7.94
N GLY A 25 -7.78 -11.22 8.91
CA GLY A 25 -8.62 -12.00 9.83
C GLY A 25 -9.66 -12.84 9.11
N SER A 26 -10.36 -12.26 8.12
CA SER A 26 -11.36 -12.97 7.31
C SER A 26 -10.75 -14.14 6.52
N ILE A 27 -9.58 -13.95 5.92
CA ILE A 27 -8.88 -15.01 5.17
C ILE A 27 -8.39 -16.10 6.14
N ALA A 28 -7.77 -15.71 7.26
CA ALA A 28 -7.26 -16.65 8.25
C ALA A 28 -8.38 -17.51 8.86
N GLY A 29 -9.50 -16.89 9.23
CA GLY A 29 -10.66 -17.60 9.78
C GLY A 29 -11.25 -18.61 8.80
N ARG A 30 -11.39 -18.23 7.52
CA ARG A 30 -11.85 -19.14 6.47
C ARG A 30 -10.90 -20.34 6.29
N ILE A 31 -9.59 -20.09 6.16
CA ILE A 31 -8.59 -21.15 5.96
C ILE A 31 -8.49 -22.07 7.16
N ALA A 32 -8.58 -21.53 8.39
CA ALA A 32 -8.64 -22.36 9.60
C ALA A 32 -9.88 -23.27 9.60
N GLY A 33 -11.04 -22.74 9.22
CA GLY A 33 -12.28 -23.52 9.11
C GLY A 33 -12.19 -24.62 8.05
N GLU A 34 -11.58 -24.33 6.89
CA GLU A 34 -11.31 -25.32 5.83
C GLU A 34 -10.37 -26.43 6.33
N ALA A 35 -9.27 -26.08 6.99
CA ALA A 35 -8.28 -27.03 7.52
C ALA A 35 -8.91 -28.05 8.49
N ILE A 36 -9.79 -27.58 9.40
CA ILE A 36 -10.52 -28.43 10.34
C ILE A 36 -11.50 -29.36 9.60
N LYS A 37 -12.33 -28.80 8.71
CA LYS A 37 -13.33 -29.59 7.97
C LYS A 37 -12.73 -30.67 7.08
N MET A 38 -11.54 -30.41 6.54
CA MET A 38 -10.81 -31.34 5.68
C MET A 38 -9.94 -32.32 6.45
N ASN A 39 -9.80 -32.15 7.78
CA ASN A 39 -8.83 -32.86 8.62
C ASN A 39 -7.39 -32.76 8.07
N LYS A 40 -7.01 -31.57 7.61
CA LYS A 40 -5.71 -31.25 6.99
C LYS A 40 -5.17 -29.94 7.57
N LEU A 41 -4.47 -30.03 8.69
CA LEU A 41 -3.98 -28.85 9.41
C LEU A 41 -2.93 -28.07 8.60
N GLU A 42 -2.19 -28.74 7.73
CA GLU A 42 -1.23 -28.15 6.80
C GLU A 42 -1.87 -27.15 5.81
N HIS A 43 -3.19 -27.18 5.62
CA HIS A 43 -3.90 -26.22 4.76
C HIS A 43 -3.71 -24.76 5.21
N ILE A 44 -3.36 -24.52 6.49
CA ILE A 44 -3.06 -23.18 6.99
C ILE A 44 -1.89 -22.50 6.26
N PHE A 45 -0.99 -23.26 5.64
CA PHE A 45 0.14 -22.73 4.88
C PHE A 45 -0.30 -22.02 3.59
N ALA A 46 -1.54 -22.22 3.13
CA ALA A 46 -2.10 -21.46 2.01
C ALA A 46 -2.35 -19.98 2.33
N TYR A 47 -2.36 -19.60 3.62
CA TYR A 47 -2.74 -18.26 4.07
C TYR A 47 -1.88 -17.13 3.50
N ASP A 48 -0.55 -17.29 3.55
CA ASP A 48 0.42 -16.34 3.02
C ASP A 48 0.04 -15.95 1.58
N LYS A 49 -0.04 -16.96 0.71
CA LYS A 49 -0.28 -16.76 -0.71
C LYS A 49 -1.62 -16.08 -0.96
N VAL A 50 -2.68 -16.53 -0.28
CA VAL A 50 -4.03 -15.98 -0.47
C VAL A 50 -4.12 -14.53 0.02
N TRP A 51 -3.47 -14.20 1.14
CA TRP A 51 -3.41 -12.82 1.62
C TRP A 51 -2.57 -11.94 0.68
N HIS A 52 -1.41 -12.44 0.26
CA HIS A 52 -0.50 -11.72 -0.62
C HIS A 52 -1.13 -11.43 -1.99
N ASP A 53 -1.82 -12.41 -2.59
CA ASP A 53 -2.54 -12.25 -3.85
C ASP A 53 -3.70 -11.23 -3.73
N ARG A 54 -4.34 -11.13 -2.56
CA ARG A 54 -5.47 -10.21 -2.36
C ARG A 54 -5.02 -8.77 -2.09
N ILE A 55 -3.98 -8.56 -1.27
CA ILE A 55 -3.56 -7.22 -0.84
C ILE A 55 -2.04 -7.03 -0.71
N GLY A 56 -1.27 -8.08 -0.44
CA GLY A 56 0.19 -7.98 -0.25
C GLY A 56 0.93 -7.35 -1.44
N LYS A 57 0.59 -7.74 -2.68
CA LYS A 57 1.14 -7.11 -3.90
C LYS A 57 0.96 -5.59 -3.94
N LYS A 58 -0.22 -5.11 -3.49
CA LYS A 58 -0.47 -3.66 -3.40
C LYS A 58 0.35 -3.01 -2.29
N HIS A 59 0.57 -3.70 -1.17
CA HIS A 59 1.42 -3.19 -0.09
C HIS A 59 2.87 -3.04 -0.53
N GLU A 60 3.40 -3.94 -1.36
CA GLU A 60 4.75 -3.80 -1.93
C GLU A 60 4.88 -2.55 -2.79
N ILE A 61 3.91 -2.32 -3.69
CA ILE A 61 3.79 -1.09 -4.48
C ILE A 61 3.77 0.16 -3.57
N TYR A 62 2.94 0.14 -2.52
CA TYR A 62 2.84 1.24 -1.56
C TYR A 62 4.13 1.46 -0.78
N ASN A 63 4.84 0.39 -0.41
CA ASN A 63 6.12 0.49 0.28
C ASN A 63 7.20 1.11 -0.62
N ASN A 64 7.22 0.76 -1.91
CA ASN A 64 8.14 1.36 -2.87
C ASN A 64 7.87 2.86 -3.05
N ILE A 65 6.59 3.24 -3.18
CA ILE A 65 6.19 4.65 -3.22
C ILE A 65 6.62 5.38 -1.93
N LYS A 66 6.36 4.78 -0.77
CA LYS A 66 6.76 5.33 0.55
C LYS A 66 8.27 5.59 0.60
N ASN A 67 9.08 4.63 0.17
CA ASN A 67 10.54 4.76 0.16
C ASN A 67 11.00 5.87 -0.79
N GLY A 68 10.34 6.05 -1.95
CA GLY A 68 10.60 7.18 -2.83
C GLY A 68 10.29 8.54 -2.17
N ILE A 69 9.15 8.63 -1.48
CA ILE A 69 8.72 9.85 -0.76
C ILE A 69 9.66 10.18 0.41
N TYR A 70 10.16 9.18 1.13
CA TYR A 70 11.08 9.37 2.27
C TYR A 70 12.41 10.02 1.89
N ASN A 71 12.78 9.97 0.61
CA ASN A 71 13.99 10.63 0.10
C ASN A 71 13.78 12.11 -0.25
N PHE A 72 12.61 12.69 0.01
CA PHE A 72 12.34 14.09 -0.31
C PHE A 72 12.84 15.00 0.80
N THR A 73 13.42 16.12 0.41
CA THR A 73 13.72 17.23 1.31
C THR A 73 12.45 18.02 1.60
N ASP A 74 12.45 18.76 2.71
CA ASP A 74 11.35 19.66 3.07
C ASP A 74 11.09 20.71 1.98
N GLU A 75 12.15 21.24 1.35
CA GLU A 75 12.03 22.16 0.22
C GLU A 75 11.21 21.56 -0.92
N LYS A 76 11.45 20.27 -1.22
CA LYS A 76 10.72 19.54 -2.26
C LYS A 76 9.25 19.34 -1.87
N PHE A 77 8.94 19.02 -0.63
CA PHE A 77 7.56 18.97 -0.14
C PHE A 77 6.86 20.33 -0.25
N ASN A 78 7.52 21.41 0.17
CA ASN A 78 7.01 22.77 0.09
C ASN A 78 6.73 23.18 -1.37
N ASN A 79 7.63 22.87 -2.30
CA ASN A 79 7.45 23.16 -3.72
C ASN A 79 6.23 22.44 -4.32
N ILE A 80 6.00 21.19 -3.93
CA ILE A 80 4.80 20.43 -4.33
C ILE A 80 3.54 21.09 -3.76
N ALA A 81 3.55 21.45 -2.47
CA ALA A 81 2.41 22.09 -1.82
C ALA A 81 2.07 23.46 -2.43
N HIS A 82 3.07 24.31 -2.67
CA HIS A 82 2.90 25.60 -3.34
C HIS A 82 2.35 25.45 -4.76
N SER A 83 2.82 24.43 -5.49
CA SER A 83 2.31 24.12 -6.83
C SER A 83 0.88 23.60 -6.80
N PHE A 84 0.54 22.77 -5.82
CA PHE A 84 -0.82 22.24 -5.67
C PHE A 84 -1.81 23.31 -5.19
N ASN A 85 -1.36 24.29 -4.42
CA ASN A 85 -2.20 25.44 -4.02
C ASN A 85 -2.69 26.26 -5.23
N LYS A 86 -1.96 26.24 -6.35
CA LYS A 86 -2.40 26.88 -7.61
C LYS A 86 -3.54 26.12 -8.31
N VAL A 87 -3.82 24.88 -7.90
CA VAL A 87 -4.97 24.11 -8.42
C VAL A 87 -6.27 24.65 -7.79
N PRO A 88 -7.28 25.01 -8.60
CA PRO A 88 -8.57 25.47 -8.10
C PRO A 88 -9.20 24.48 -7.12
N HIS A 89 -9.81 24.97 -6.04
CA HIS A 89 -10.34 24.13 -4.95
C HIS A 89 -11.26 23.01 -5.43
N ASN A 90 -12.16 23.30 -6.36
CA ASN A 90 -13.10 22.32 -6.94
C ASN A 90 -12.43 21.23 -7.81
N LYS A 91 -11.14 21.39 -8.14
CA LYS A 91 -10.34 20.44 -8.93
C LYS A 91 -9.26 19.73 -8.10
N ARG A 92 -9.20 19.99 -6.79
CA ARG A 92 -8.21 19.34 -5.90
C ARG A 92 -8.66 17.91 -5.59
N THR A 93 -7.90 16.95 -6.10
CA THR A 93 -8.07 15.52 -5.82
C THR A 93 -6.71 14.90 -5.52
N LEU A 94 -6.68 13.71 -4.91
CA LEU A 94 -5.43 12.95 -4.70
C LEU A 94 -4.70 12.67 -6.01
N GLY A 95 -5.45 12.32 -7.07
CA GLY A 95 -4.87 12.13 -8.40
C GLY A 95 -4.23 13.41 -8.93
N LYS A 96 -4.87 14.56 -8.72
CA LYS A 96 -4.31 15.85 -9.15
C LYS A 96 -3.07 16.22 -8.35
N LEU A 97 -3.08 16.02 -7.03
CA LEU A 97 -1.91 16.19 -6.16
C LEU A 97 -0.74 15.34 -6.65
N PHE A 98 -1.00 14.07 -6.97
CA PHE A 98 0.01 13.16 -7.50
C PHE A 98 0.57 13.67 -8.85
N THR A 99 -0.27 14.07 -9.80
CA THR A 99 0.21 14.63 -11.07
C THR A 99 1.01 15.93 -10.88
N THR A 100 0.61 16.78 -9.95
CA THR A 100 1.34 18.00 -9.61
C THR A 100 2.71 17.67 -9.00
N ALA A 101 2.79 16.64 -8.16
CA ALA A 101 4.07 16.18 -7.61
C ALA A 101 5.02 15.65 -8.71
N LEU A 102 4.50 14.89 -9.67
CA LEU A 102 5.30 14.37 -10.80
C LEU A 102 5.82 15.48 -11.72
N ILE A 103 4.99 16.47 -12.05
CA ILE A 103 5.39 17.59 -12.92
C ILE A 103 6.50 18.42 -12.28
N ASN A 104 6.42 18.67 -10.98
CA ASN A 104 7.42 19.46 -10.24
C ASN A 104 8.65 18.65 -9.86
N ASN A 105 8.63 17.32 -10.06
CA ASN A 105 9.77 16.49 -9.79
C ASN A 105 9.84 15.30 -10.76
N PRO A 106 10.42 15.48 -11.95
CA PRO A 106 10.48 14.43 -12.96
C PRO A 106 11.30 13.21 -12.53
N SER A 107 12.28 13.34 -11.61
CA SER A 107 13.04 12.19 -11.10
C SER A 107 12.16 11.19 -10.35
N LEU A 108 11.04 11.66 -9.78
CA LEU A 108 9.99 10.88 -9.14
C LEU A 108 9.30 9.93 -10.14
N LEU A 109 9.30 10.25 -11.45
CA LEU A 109 8.83 9.35 -12.50
C LEU A 109 9.70 8.11 -12.62
N ILE A 110 11.01 8.21 -12.34
CA ILE A 110 11.93 7.06 -12.37
C ILE A 110 11.60 6.12 -11.21
N ASP A 111 11.37 6.68 -10.01
CA ASP A 111 10.99 5.91 -8.83
C ASP A 111 9.63 5.24 -9.04
N VAL A 112 8.65 5.97 -9.58
CA VAL A 112 7.31 5.44 -9.91
C VAL A 112 7.37 4.41 -11.04
N ALA A 113 8.17 4.63 -12.09
CA ALA A 113 8.32 3.68 -13.19
C ALA A 113 8.92 2.35 -12.72
N LYS A 114 9.89 2.37 -11.79
CA LYS A 114 10.42 1.16 -11.16
C LYS A 114 9.35 0.35 -10.41
N VAL A 115 8.29 0.99 -9.92
CA VAL A 115 7.17 0.32 -9.26
C VAL A 115 6.29 -0.48 -10.23
N PHE A 116 6.29 -0.13 -11.52
CA PHE A 116 5.45 -0.78 -12.55
C PHE A 116 6.22 -1.70 -13.51
N VAL A 117 7.56 -1.71 -13.44
CA VAL A 117 8.43 -2.53 -14.30
C VAL A 117 8.84 -3.86 -13.63
N ILE A 118 8.52 -4.04 -12.34
CA ILE A 118 8.71 -5.29 -11.59
C ILE A 118 7.36 -6.00 -11.43
#